data_AF-A5Z9U1-F1
#
_entry.id   AF-A5Z9U1-F1
#
_cell.length_a   1.000
_cell.length_b   1.000
_cell.length_c   1.000
_cell.angle_alpha   90.00
_cell.angle_beta   90.00
_cell.angle_gamma   90.00
#
_symmetry.space_group_name_H-M   'P 1'
#
loop_
_entity.id
_entity.type
_entity.pdbx_description
1 polymer ?
#
loop_
_entity_poly.entity_id
_entity_poly.type
_entity_poly.pdbx_seq_one_letter_code
_entity_poly.pdbx_strand_id
1 'polypeptide(L)' 'MKIMLDTNVLISALIFGGQAGRLLSKLFLSEHELLVSEYDDEEFQAKLQQK' A
#
# COMPACT_ATOMS: atom_id res chain seq x y z
N MET A 1 -7.75 11.42 10.16
CA MET A 1 -6.69 11.97 9.27
C MET A 1 -6.62 11.08 8.04
N LYS A 2 -6.47 11.66 6.85
CA LYS A 2 -6.36 10.91 5.59
C LYS A 2 -4.88 10.69 5.28
N ILE A 3 -4.50 9.47 4.90
CA ILE A 3 -3.13 9.11 4.52
C ILE A 3 -3.18 8.59 3.09
N MET A 4 -2.48 9.26 2.17
CA MET A 4 -2.36 8.81 0.79
C MET A 4 -1.16 7.88 0.67
N LEU A 5 -1.37 6.71 0.07
CA LEU A 5 -0.35 5.68 -0.12
C LEU A 5 0.14 5.70 -1.57
N ASP A 6 1.46 5.70 -1.73
CA ASP A 6 2.17 5.58 -3.00
C ASP A 6 2.31 4.08 -3.38
N THR A 7 2.32 3.78 -4.68
CA THR A 7 2.66 2.48 -5.26
C THR A 7 3.85 1.82 -4.57
N ASN A 8 4.92 2.56 -4.27
CA ASN A 8 6.13 2.02 -3.62
C ASN A 8 5.87 1.48 -2.21
N VAL A 9 4.95 2.10 -1.47
CA VAL A 9 4.55 1.65 -0.13
C VAL A 9 3.75 0.36 -0.23
N LEU A 10 2.83 0.29 -1.19
CA LEU A 10 2.02 -0.91 -1.46
C LEU A 10 2.89 -2.10 -1.89
N ILE A 11 3.83 -1.88 -2.82
CA ILE A 11 4.81 -2.89 -3.25
C ILE A 11 5.67 -3.32 -2.07
N SER A 12 6.14 -2.37 -1.27
CA SER A 12 6.99 -2.69 -0.12
C SER A 12 6.26 -3.54 0.92
N ALA A 13 4.97 -3.28 1.13
CA ALA A 13 4.11 -4.07 2.00
C ALA A 13 3.95 -5.49 1.50
N LEU A 14 3.65 -5.62 0.20
CA LEU A 14 3.36 -6.89 -0.45
C LEU A 14 4.59 -7.78 -0.60
N ILE A 15 5.71 -7.23 -1.08
CA ILE A 15 6.93 -8.00 -1.37
C ILE A 15 7.67 -8.34 -0.09
N PHE A 16 7.83 -7.37 0.81
CA PHE A 16 8.76 -7.56 1.93
C PHE A 16 8.08 -8.15 3.16
N GLY A 17 6.74 -8.17 3.25
CA GLY A 17 5.94 -8.85 4.31
C GLY A 17 6.28 -8.49 5.77
N GLY A 18 7.29 -7.64 5.98
CA GLY A 18 8.01 -7.49 7.24
C GLY A 18 7.54 -6.26 8.01
N GLN A 19 8.40 -5.26 8.12
CA GLN A 19 8.08 -4.03 8.87
C GLN A 19 6.98 -3.20 8.18
N ALA A 20 7.01 -3.10 6.85
CA ALA A 20 6.01 -2.36 6.06
C ALA A 20 4.61 -2.99 6.15
N GLY A 21 4.50 -4.32 6.00
CA GLY A 21 3.23 -5.03 6.15
C GLY A 21 2.64 -4.91 7.57
N ARG A 22 3.49 -5.01 8.60
CA ARG A 22 3.07 -4.80 10.01
C ARG A 22 2.66 -3.36 10.29
N LEU A 23 3.34 -2.37 9.71
CA LEU A 23 2.97 -0.96 9.84
C LEU A 23 1.61 -0.68 9.19
N LEU A 24 1.41 -1.15 7.96
CA LEU A 24 0.13 -1.01 7.27
C LEU A 24 -1.00 -1.73 7.99
N SER A 25 -0.76 -2.93 8.51
CA SER A 25 -1.76 -3.64 9.34
C SER A 25 -2.19 -2.81 10.55
N LYS A 26 -1.26 -2.12 11.22
CA LYS A 26 -1.59 -1.20 12.32
C LYS A 26 -2.33 0.04 11.84
N LEU A 27 -1.99 0.57 10.67
CA LEU A 27 -2.68 1.71 10.06
C LEU A 27 -4.10 1.35 9.62
N PHE A 28 -4.35 0.16 9.08
CA PHE A 28 -5.69 -0.33 8.74
C PHE A 28 -6.59 -0.51 9.98
N LEU A 29 -5.99 -0.82 11.14
CA LEU A 29 -6.71 -0.95 12.41
C LEU A 29 -6.87 0.39 13.15
N SER A 30 -6.35 1.49 12.59
CA SER A 30 -6.44 2.82 13.18
C SER A 30 -7.63 3.60 12.64
N GLU A 31 -7.95 4.74 13.25
CA GLU A 31 -8.99 5.68 12.77
C GLU A 31 -8.53 6.50 11.55
N HIS A 32 -7.47 6.08 10.85
CA HIS A 32 -6.99 6.72 9.64
C HIS A 32 -7.68 6.15 8.41
N GLU A 33 -8.05 7.05 7.51
CA GLU A 33 -8.56 6.68 6.19
C GLU A 33 -7.36 6.56 5.24
N LEU A 34 -7.10 5.35 4.77
CA LEU A 34 -6.03 5.08 3.81
C LEU A 34 -6.60 5.22 2.40
N LEU A 35 -5.96 6.07 1.60
CA LEU A 35 -6.37 6.38 0.24
C LEU A 35 -5.26 5.97 -0.73
N VAL A 36 -5.65 5.45 -1.88
CA VAL A 36 -4.77 5.13 -3.01
C VAL A 36 -5.37 5.85 -4.21
N SER A 37 -4.53 6.49 -5.03
CA SER A 37 -5.03 7.10 -6.27
C SER A 37 -5.30 6.03 -7.32
N GLU A 38 -6.17 6.32 -8.29
CA GLU A 38 -6.41 5.39 -9.41
C GLU A 38 -5.10 5.06 -10.16
N TYR A 39 -4.22 6.05 -10.34
CA TYR A 39 -2.90 5.86 -10.95
C TYR A 39 -2.03 4.88 -10.16
N ASP A 40 -1.96 5.03 -8.83
CA ASP A 40 -1.14 4.16 -7.98
C ASP A 40 -1.67 2.71 -7.96
N ASP A 41 -3.00 2.54 -8.01
CA ASP A 41 -3.62 1.21 -8.13
C ASP A 41 -3.32 0.57 -9.48
N GLU A 42 -3.49 1.30 -10.59
CA GLU A 42 -3.15 0.81 -11.93
C GLU A 42 -1.67 0.43 -12.05
N GLU A 43 -0.75 1.27 -11.56
CA GLU A 43 0.68 0.99 -11.57
C GLU A 43 1.02 -0.25 -10.72
N PHE A 44 0.36 -0.40 -9.56
CA PHE A 44 0.53 -1.55 -8.68
C PHE A 44 0.09 -2.85 -9.33
N GLN A 45 -1.11 -2.87 -9.95
CA GLN A 45 -1.63 -4.04 -10.68
C GLN A 45 -0.73 -4.41 -11.87
N ALA A 46 -0.24 -3.42 -12.62
CA ALA A 46 0.67 -3.67 -13.74
C ALA A 46 1.97 -4.34 -13.28
N LYS A 47 2.55 -3.89 -12.16
CA LYS A 47 3.76 -4.50 -11.58
C LYS A 47 3.52 -5.88 -10.99
N LEU A 48 2.32 -6.15 -10.47
CA LEU A 48 1.91 -7.47 -9.99
C LEU A 48 1.83 -8.50 -11.13
N GLN A 49 1.33 -8.10 -12.30
CA GLN A 49 1.18 -8.97 -13.47
C GLN A 49 2.50 -9.24 -14.21
N GLN A 50 3.56 -8.47 -13.95
CA GLN A 50 4.89 -8.69 -14.51
C GLN A 50 5.72 -9.72 -13.73
N LYS A 51 5.16 -10.34 -12.68
CA LYS A 51 5.78 -11.40 -11.86
C LYS A 51 5.28 -12.78 -12.26
#